data_AF-A0A3D4UM86-F1
#
_entry.id   AF-A0A3D4UM86-F1
#
_cell.length_a   1.000
_cell.length_b   1.000
_cell.length_c   1.000
_cell.angle_alpha   90.00
_cell.angle_beta   90.00
_cell.angle_gamma   90.00
#
_symmetry.space_group_name_H-M   'P 1'
#
loop_
_entity.id
_entity.type
_entity.pdbx_description
1 polymer ?
#
loop_
_entity_poly.entity_id
_entity_poly.type
_entity_poly.pdbx_seq_one_letter_code
_entity_poly.pdbx_strand_id
1 'polypeptide(L)'
;MKDRIPRSVLMGEIVRAIPDGLTLTEVNMEGERIKPPAPKVDPKAKSKTRTLKGKSVGKGSDAPEEEEPKVLPPRFKFTLSIDGIAMENDQVADFFESLKNSPLFQNVELPLIDQTIIEKQAYRKFKVTLNLREQADARLVDGTEEFEIGRVDFGIAEVKTDDE
;
A
#
# COMPACT_ATOMS: atom_id res chain seq x y z
N MET A 1 -4.54 -14.37 5.51
CA MET A 1 -4.37 -13.31 4.50
C MET A 1 -3.60 -12.20 5.19
N LYS A 2 -2.31 -12.01 4.85
CA LYS A 2 -1.42 -11.11 5.58
C LYS A 2 -1.31 -9.83 4.76
N ASP A 3 -1.80 -8.71 5.30
CA ASP A 3 -1.50 -7.40 4.72
C ASP A 3 0.02 -7.30 4.62
N ARG A 4 0.53 -6.98 3.42
CA ARG A 4 1.98 -6.95 3.17
C ARG A 4 2.70 -5.94 4.06
N ILE A 5 1.97 -4.91 4.47
CA ILE A 5 2.46 -3.81 5.31
C ILE A 5 1.53 -3.68 6.52
N PRO A 6 2.07 -3.68 7.75
CA PRO A 6 1.27 -3.43 8.94
C PRO A 6 0.64 -2.05 8.92
N ARG A 7 -0.62 -1.94 9.37
CA ARG A 7 -1.33 -0.64 9.45
C ARG A 7 -0.61 0.35 10.37
N SER A 8 0.07 -0.12 11.41
CA SER A 8 0.87 0.72 12.30
C SER A 8 2.03 1.40 11.56
N VAL A 9 2.71 0.67 10.67
CA VAL A 9 3.80 1.22 9.85
C VAL A 9 3.26 2.24 8.86
N LEU A 10 2.13 1.94 8.21
CA LEU A 10 1.46 2.89 7.31
C LEU A 10 1.05 4.18 8.00
N MET A 11 0.47 4.07 9.20
CA MET A 11 0.10 5.23 9.99
C MET A 11 1.33 6.02 10.43
N GLY A 12 2.40 5.34 10.87
CA GLY A 12 3.65 5.99 11.24
C GLY A 12 4.25 6.79 10.09
N GLU A 13 4.22 6.24 8.88
CA GLU A 13 4.69 6.93 7.68
C GLU A 13 3.87 8.19 7.36
N ILE A 14 2.53 8.07 7.42
CA ILE A 14 1.64 9.21 7.20
C ILE A 14 1.88 10.30 8.25
N VAL A 15 1.99 9.93 9.52
CA VAL A 15 2.17 10.88 10.63
C VAL A 15 3.52 11.60 10.52
N ARG A 16 4.60 10.91 10.12
CA ARG A 16 5.90 11.56 9.89
C ARG A 16 5.90 12.56 8.74
N ALA A 17 5.02 12.37 7.76
CA ALA A 17 4.87 13.29 6.64
C ALA A 17 4.11 14.57 7.03
N ILE A 18 3.43 14.62 8.18
CA ILE A 18 2.62 15.78 8.60
C ILE A 18 3.54 16.97 8.93
N PRO A 19 3.43 18.11 8.22
CA PRO A 19 4.12 19.33 8.59
C PRO A 19 3.44 20.03 9.77
N ASP A 20 4.18 20.92 10.43
CA ASP A 20 3.66 21.73 11.53
C ASP A 20 2.44 22.56 11.08
N GLY A 21 1.37 22.53 11.88
CA GLY A 21 0.12 23.25 11.59
C GLY A 21 -0.81 22.56 10.60
N LEU A 22 -0.52 21.31 10.21
CA LEU A 22 -1.44 20.43 9.53
C LEU A 22 -1.99 19.37 10.50
N THR A 23 -3.27 19.03 10.37
CA THR A 23 -3.92 18.01 11.20
C THR A 23 -4.79 17.10 10.34
N LEU A 24 -4.68 15.79 10.58
CA LEU A 24 -5.53 14.79 9.94
C LEU A 24 -6.81 14.62 10.74
N THR A 25 -7.95 14.62 10.04
CA THR A 25 -9.25 14.39 10.66
C THR A 25 -9.74 12.96 10.44
N GLU A 26 -9.44 12.38 9.27
CA GLU A 26 -9.89 11.05 8.91
C GLU A 26 -8.87 10.35 8.01
N VAL A 27 -8.65 9.05 8.25
CA VAL A 27 -7.82 8.19 7.42
C VAL A 27 -8.59 6.91 7.16
N ASN A 28 -9.01 6.72 5.91
CA ASN A 28 -9.75 5.56 5.45
C ASN A 28 -8.90 4.69 4.54
N MET A 29 -9.07 3.37 4.63
CA MET A 29 -8.35 2.40 3.81
C MET A 29 -9.30 1.33 3.30
N GLU A 30 -9.34 1.16 1.98
CA GLU A 30 -10.16 0.16 1.30
C GLU A 30 -9.28 -0.83 0.55
N GLY A 31 -9.63 -2.12 0.61
CA GLY A 31 -8.89 -3.19 -0.06
C GLY A 31 -9.78 -3.93 -1.06
N GLU A 32 -9.42 -3.91 -2.33
CA GLU A 32 -10.12 -4.64 -3.39
C GLU A 32 -9.28 -5.84 -3.87
N ARG A 33 -9.92 -7.00 -4.04
CA ARG A 33 -9.27 -8.19 -4.61
C ARG A 33 -9.22 -8.07 -6.13
N ILE A 34 -8.03 -7.93 -6.69
CA ILE A 34 -7.81 -8.04 -8.13
C ILE A 34 -7.95 -9.51 -8.52
N LYS A 35 -8.95 -9.81 -9.36
CA LYS A 35 -9.05 -11.10 -10.03
C LYS A 35 -7.97 -11.16 -11.11
N PRO A 36 -7.09 -12.18 -11.12
CA PRO A 36 -6.07 -12.28 -12.16
C PRO A 36 -6.76 -12.34 -13.53
N PRO A 37 -6.21 -11.67 -14.55
CA PRO A 37 -6.77 -11.73 -15.90
C PRO A 37 -6.79 -13.18 -16.35
N ALA A 38 -7.93 -13.62 -16.91
CA ALA A 38 -8.04 -14.95 -17.49
C ALA A 38 -6.90 -15.14 -18.51
N PRO A 39 -6.23 -16.31 -18.54
CA PRO A 39 -5.18 -16.57 -19.50
C PRO A 39 -5.72 -16.30 -20.91
N LYS A 40 -5.00 -15.49 -21.69
CA LYS A 40 -5.34 -15.19 -23.07
C LYS A 40 -5.32 -16.50 -23.84
N VAL A 41 -6.50 -17.00 -24.19
CA VAL A 41 -6.63 -18.16 -25.06
C VAL A 41 -6.16 -17.73 -26.45
N ASP A 42 -5.09 -18.33 -26.93
CA ASP A 42 -4.58 -18.10 -28.29
C ASP A 42 -5.70 -18.40 -29.32
N PRO A 43 -6.10 -17.44 -30.16
CA PRO A 43 -7.18 -17.65 -31.13
C PRO A 43 -6.83 -18.65 -32.26
N LYS A 44 -5.62 -19.21 -32.27
CA LYS A 44 -5.20 -20.26 -33.22
C LYS A 44 -5.64 -21.68 -32.85
N ALA A 45 -6.32 -21.90 -31.72
CA ALA A 45 -6.89 -23.20 -31.37
C ALA A 45 -8.31 -23.44 -31.91
N LYS A 46 -8.83 -22.59 -32.81
CA LYS A 46 -10.03 -22.90 -33.59
C LYS A 46 -9.67 -23.77 -34.80
N SER A 47 -9.51 -25.07 -34.58
CA SER A 47 -9.98 -26.10 -35.53
C SER A 47 -9.61 -27.48 -35.01
N LYS A 48 -10.58 -28.15 -34.37
CA LYS A 48 -10.88 -29.57 -34.54
C LYS A 48 -12.09 -29.91 -33.68
N THR A 49 -13.27 -29.55 -34.19
CA THR A 49 -14.52 -30.23 -33.80
C THR A 49 -14.35 -31.71 -34.14
N ARG A 50 -14.04 -32.55 -33.15
CA ARG A 50 -13.97 -34.00 -33.31
C ARG A 50 -15.40 -34.53 -33.31
N THR A 51 -15.96 -34.74 -34.50
CA THR A 51 -17.17 -35.55 -34.67
C THR A 51 -16.90 -36.98 -34.19
N LEU A 52 -17.77 -37.48 -33.32
CA LEU A 52 -17.80 -38.86 -32.85
C LEU A 52 -18.29 -39.78 -33.98
N LYS A 53 -17.39 -40.29 -34.84
CA LYS A 53 -17.65 -41.54 -35.57
C LYS A 53 -16.38 -42.17 -36.15
N GLY A 54 -16.01 -43.32 -35.57
CA GLY A 54 -15.58 -44.50 -36.35
C GLY A 54 -14.11 -44.62 -36.79
N LYS A 55 -13.40 -45.50 -36.06
CA LYS A 55 -12.50 -46.55 -36.59
C LYS A 55 -11.15 -46.14 -37.19
N SER A 56 -10.07 -46.36 -36.43
CA SER A 56 -9.03 -47.39 -36.70
C SER A 56 -7.73 -47.16 -35.90
N VAL A 57 -7.02 -48.26 -35.70
CA VAL A 57 -5.90 -48.53 -34.79
C VAL A 57 -4.58 -47.89 -35.27
N GLY A 58 -3.74 -47.40 -34.35
CA GLY A 58 -2.34 -47.07 -34.65
C GLY A 58 -1.57 -46.28 -33.57
N LYS A 59 -0.93 -47.02 -32.65
CA LYS A 59 0.41 -46.85 -32.03
C LYS A 59 1.09 -45.45 -32.08
N GLY A 60 1.48 -44.92 -30.91
CA GLY A 60 2.68 -44.09 -30.76
C GLY A 60 2.53 -42.73 -30.04
N SER A 61 3.05 -42.69 -28.81
CA SER A 61 3.78 -41.60 -28.11
C SER A 61 3.29 -40.14 -28.11
N ASP A 62 3.47 -39.54 -26.93
CA ASP A 62 3.42 -38.12 -26.56
C ASP A 62 2.04 -37.46 -26.46
N ALA A 63 1.43 -37.66 -25.28
CA ALA A 63 0.52 -36.68 -24.72
C ALA A 63 1.35 -35.52 -24.15
N PRO A 64 1.16 -34.27 -24.58
CA PRO A 64 1.73 -33.11 -23.90
C PRO A 64 1.10 -33.00 -22.52
N GLU A 65 1.96 -32.93 -21.51
CA GLU A 65 1.62 -32.70 -20.12
C GLU A 65 0.77 -31.42 -20.01
N GLU A 66 -0.48 -31.60 -19.59
CA GLU A 66 -1.45 -30.53 -19.40
C GLU A 66 -0.98 -29.72 -18.19
N GLU A 67 -0.27 -28.61 -18.44
CA GLU A 67 0.24 -27.74 -17.38
C GLU A 67 -0.92 -27.31 -16.46
N GLU A 68 -0.90 -27.82 -15.23
CA GLU A 68 -1.85 -27.44 -14.20
C GLU A 68 -1.91 -25.92 -14.10
N PRO A 69 -3.12 -25.32 -14.07
CA PRO A 69 -3.25 -23.88 -14.01
C PRO A 69 -2.61 -23.38 -12.72
N LYS A 70 -1.42 -22.78 -12.84
CA LYS A 70 -0.70 -22.16 -11.73
C LYS A 70 -1.66 -21.20 -11.03
N VAL A 71 -2.14 -21.61 -9.86
CA VAL A 71 -3.07 -20.82 -9.05
C VAL A 71 -2.29 -19.59 -8.57
N LEU A 72 -2.41 -18.48 -9.31
CA LEU A 72 -1.76 -17.25 -8.93
C LEU A 72 -2.37 -16.76 -7.60
N PRO A 73 -1.54 -16.34 -6.63
CA PRO A 73 -2.05 -15.82 -5.39
C PRO A 73 -2.90 -14.58 -5.66
N PRO A 74 -4.02 -14.40 -4.92
CA PRO A 74 -4.87 -13.24 -5.10
C PRO A 74 -4.11 -11.96 -4.79
N ARG A 75 -4.14 -11.01 -5.74
CA ARG A 75 -3.59 -9.68 -5.56
C ARG A 75 -4.64 -8.76 -4.97
N PHE A 76 -4.21 -7.83 -4.12
CA PHE A 76 -5.09 -6.84 -3.52
C PHE A 76 -4.57 -5.45 -3.85
N LYS A 77 -5.48 -4.56 -4.25
CA LYS A 77 -5.22 -3.14 -4.40
C LYS A 77 -5.76 -2.44 -3.18
N PHE A 78 -4.91 -1.64 -2.54
CA PHE A 78 -5.34 -0.80 -1.41
C PHE A 78 -5.40 0.66 -1.85
N THR A 79 -6.49 1.31 -1.49
CA THR A 79 -6.71 2.75 -1.69
C THR A 79 -6.86 3.38 -0.32
N LEU A 80 -6.10 4.45 -0.07
CA LEU A 80 -6.21 5.26 1.13
C LEU A 80 -6.82 6.61 0.76
N SER A 81 -7.73 7.09 1.61
CA SER A 81 -8.29 8.44 1.56
C SER A 81 -7.98 9.13 2.88
N ILE A 82 -7.36 10.29 2.81
CA ILE A 82 -6.94 11.08 3.96
C ILE A 82 -7.63 12.43 3.87
N ASP A 83 -8.40 12.78 4.88
CA ASP A 83 -9.03 14.09 5.04
C ASP A 83 -8.36 14.83 6.19
N GLY A 84 -8.14 16.13 6.02
CA GLY A 84 -7.47 16.95 7.01
C GLY A 84 -7.74 18.44 6.87
N ILE A 85 -7.17 19.19 7.82
CA ILE A 85 -7.16 20.65 7.85
C ILE A 85 -5.73 21.17 7.99
N ALA A 86 -5.45 22.29 7.36
CA ALA A 86 -4.18 23.01 7.47
C ALA A 86 -4.44 24.51 7.67
N MET A 87 -3.47 25.25 8.18
CA MET A 87 -3.57 26.71 8.30
C MET A 87 -3.42 27.38 6.92
N GLU A 88 -2.43 26.92 6.15
CA GLU A 88 -2.04 27.49 4.85
C GLU A 88 -1.95 26.43 3.76
N ASN A 89 -1.97 26.88 2.50
CA ASN A 89 -1.87 25.98 1.35
C ASN A 89 -0.49 25.32 1.24
N ASP A 90 0.57 26.01 1.68
CA ASP A 90 1.94 25.52 1.59
C ASP A 90 2.12 24.23 2.41
N GLN A 91 1.51 24.16 3.59
CA GLN A 91 1.50 22.94 4.43
C GLN A 91 0.84 21.75 3.71
N VAL A 92 -0.22 22.00 2.95
CA VAL A 92 -0.89 20.94 2.16
C VAL A 92 0.02 20.48 1.02
N ALA A 93 0.75 21.41 0.38
CA ALA A 93 1.70 21.09 -0.68
C ALA A 93 2.89 20.27 -0.15
N ASP A 94 3.47 20.66 0.98
CA ASP A 94 4.58 19.95 1.63
C ASP A 94 4.18 18.52 2.05
N PHE A 95 2.98 18.38 2.62
CA PHE A 95 2.42 17.06 2.96
C PHE A 95 2.22 16.20 1.72
N PHE A 96 1.65 16.77 0.66
CA PHE A 96 1.41 16.08 -0.61
C PHE A 96 2.72 15.64 -1.28
N GLU A 97 3.77 16.46 -1.24
CA GLU A 97 5.09 16.13 -1.76
C GLU A 97 5.76 15.03 -0.93
N SER A 98 5.69 15.11 0.40
CA SER A 98 6.19 14.07 1.32
C SER A 98 5.56 12.71 1.04
N LEU A 99 4.23 12.66 0.83
CA LEU A 99 3.53 11.43 0.47
C LEU A 99 3.95 10.87 -0.90
N LYS A 100 4.25 11.73 -1.88
CA LYS A 100 4.74 11.29 -3.20
C LYS A 100 6.13 10.69 -3.13
N ASN A 101 6.98 11.22 -2.25
CA ASN A 101 8.35 10.77 -2.06
C ASN A 101 8.43 9.44 -1.28
N SER A 102 7.36 9.06 -0.55
CA SER A 102 7.32 7.79 0.16
C SER A 102 7.42 6.57 -0.78
N PRO A 103 8.23 5.56 -0.46
CA PRO A 103 8.33 4.35 -1.25
C PRO A 103 7.09 3.47 -1.17
N LEU A 104 6.17 3.73 -0.23
CA LEU A 104 4.98 2.91 -0.01
C LEU A 104 3.81 3.31 -0.91
N PHE A 105 3.76 4.57 -1.34
CA PHE A 105 2.59 5.17 -1.98
C PHE A 105 2.81 5.42 -3.47
N GLN A 106 1.74 5.30 -4.25
CA GLN A 106 1.68 5.64 -5.67
C GLN A 106 0.32 6.29 -5.97
N ASN A 107 0.22 6.96 -7.13
CA ASN A 107 -1.00 7.64 -7.56
C ASN A 107 -1.55 8.60 -6.47
N VAL A 108 -0.67 9.45 -5.92
CA VAL A 108 -1.06 10.44 -4.91
C VAL A 108 -1.75 11.61 -5.61
N GLU A 109 -3.01 11.83 -5.28
CA GLU A 109 -3.89 12.83 -5.87
C GLU A 109 -4.48 13.72 -4.76
N LEU A 110 -4.68 15.00 -5.07
CA LEU A 110 -5.30 15.99 -4.17
C LEU A 110 -6.65 16.42 -4.77
N PRO A 111 -7.71 15.60 -4.65
CA PRO A 111 -9.01 15.89 -5.26
C PRO A 111 -9.73 17.12 -4.69
N LEU A 112 -9.40 17.55 -3.47
CA LEU A 112 -10.08 18.66 -2.80
C LEU A 112 -9.09 19.52 -2.00
N ILE A 113 -9.20 20.83 -2.18
CA ILE A 113 -8.65 21.84 -1.27
C ILE A 113 -9.61 23.03 -1.23
N ASP A 114 -10.22 23.26 -0.07
CA ASP A 114 -11.26 24.28 0.13
C ASP A 114 -10.98 25.09 1.40
N GLN A 115 -11.53 26.30 1.45
CA GLN A 115 -11.50 27.11 2.66
C GLN A 115 -12.64 26.71 3.60
N THR A 116 -12.33 26.56 4.88
CA THR A 116 -13.32 26.37 5.94
C THR A 116 -13.06 27.34 7.08
N ILE A 117 -14.08 27.62 7.89
CA ILE A 117 -13.95 28.48 9.07
C ILE A 117 -14.28 27.63 10.28
N ILE A 118 -13.33 27.50 11.21
CA ILE A 118 -13.47 26.78 12.46
C ILE A 118 -13.09 27.76 13.56
N GLU A 119 -13.97 27.96 14.55
CA GLU A 119 -13.72 28.87 15.68
C GLU A 119 -13.34 30.31 15.27
N LYS A 120 -13.95 30.83 14.18
CA LYS A 120 -13.66 32.14 13.57
C LYS A 120 -12.27 32.27 12.92
N GLN A 121 -11.50 31.19 12.85
CA GLN A 121 -10.25 31.13 12.12
C GLN A 121 -10.46 30.42 10.77
N ALA A 122 -9.86 30.96 9.71
CA ALA A 122 -9.88 30.32 8.40
C ALA A 122 -8.83 29.21 8.35
N TYR A 123 -9.22 28.05 7.81
CA TYR A 123 -8.37 26.89 7.56
C TYR A 123 -8.57 26.40 6.13
N ARG A 124 -7.64 25.57 5.68
CA ARG A 124 -7.68 24.82 4.43
C ARG A 124 -8.09 23.39 4.72
N LYS A 125 -9.32 23.03 4.34
CA LYS A 125 -9.76 21.64 4.35
C LYS A 125 -9.26 20.96 3.08
N PHE A 126 -8.66 19.80 3.19
CA PHE A 126 -8.14 19.07 2.05
C PHE A 126 -8.50 17.59 2.11
N LYS A 127 -8.45 16.94 0.93
CA LYS A 127 -8.56 15.49 0.78
C LYS A 127 -7.47 15.00 -0.14
N VAL A 128 -6.72 13.99 0.30
CA VAL A 128 -5.71 13.28 -0.48
C VAL A 128 -6.16 11.84 -0.69
N THR A 129 -6.01 11.34 -1.91
CA THR A 129 -6.25 9.93 -2.25
C THR A 129 -4.96 9.33 -2.79
N LEU A 130 -4.63 8.12 -2.34
CA LEU A 130 -3.40 7.45 -2.75
C LEU A 130 -3.57 5.92 -2.78
N ASN A 131 -2.72 5.24 -3.53
CA ASN A 131 -2.69 3.78 -3.57
C ASN A 131 -1.42 3.23 -2.92
N LEU A 132 -1.55 2.07 -2.30
CA LEU A 132 -0.39 1.31 -1.85
C LEU A 132 0.27 0.62 -3.04
N ARG A 133 1.60 0.69 -3.14
CA ARG A 133 2.34 -0.04 -4.18
C ARG A 133 2.23 -1.54 -3.95
N GLU A 134 2.05 -2.33 -5.01
CA GLU A 134 1.96 -3.80 -4.89
C GLU A 134 3.25 -4.42 -4.33
N GLN A 135 4.40 -3.82 -4.64
CA GLN A 135 5.73 -4.26 -4.23
C GLN A 135 6.29 -3.48 -3.03
N ALA A 136 5.45 -2.69 -2.35
CA ALA A 136 5.91 -1.96 -1.18
C ALA A 136 6.42 -2.94 -0.10
N ASP A 137 7.52 -2.56 0.54
CA ASP A 137 8.14 -3.27 1.66
C ASP A 137 8.20 -2.31 2.85
N ALA A 138 7.68 -2.77 3.99
CA ALA A 138 7.64 -2.00 5.23
C ALA A 138 9.03 -1.60 5.72
N ARG A 139 10.09 -2.33 5.35
CA ARG A 139 11.48 -2.06 5.77
C ARG A 139 12.12 -0.89 5.05
N LEU A 140 11.46 -0.35 4.02
CA LEU A 140 11.97 0.78 3.25
C LEU A 140 11.57 2.14 3.84
N VAL A 141 10.82 2.16 4.95
CA VAL A 141 10.42 3.39 5.63
C VAL A 141 11.07 3.48 7.00
N ASP A 142 11.34 4.73 7.41
CA ASP A 142 12.01 5.05 8.66
C ASP A 142 11.26 4.50 9.89
N GLY A 143 12.01 4.18 10.95
CA GLY A 143 11.46 3.67 12.21
C GLY A 143 11.02 2.21 12.17
N THR A 144 11.44 1.45 11.16
CA THR A 144 11.25 -0.02 11.10
C THR A 144 12.53 -0.81 11.37
N GLU A 145 13.59 -0.13 11.79
CA GLU A 145 14.84 -0.74 12.23
C GLU A 145 14.61 -1.52 13.55
N GLU A 146 15.12 -2.74 13.62
CA GLU A 146 15.10 -3.53 14.84
C GLU A 146 16.20 -3.04 15.78
N PHE A 147 15.82 -2.49 16.93
CA PHE A 147 16.74 -2.18 18.01
C PHE A 147 16.75 -3.34 19.01
N GLU A 148 17.93 -3.89 19.31
CA GLU A 148 18.08 -4.79 20.45
C GLU A 148 17.76 -4.02 21.73
N ILE A 149 16.81 -4.52 22.51
CA ILE A 149 16.47 -3.99 23.84
C ILE A 149 17.59 -4.40 24.80
N GLY A 150 18.76 -3.79 24.63
CA GLY A 150 19.98 -4.12 25.37
C GLY A 150 20.94 -2.95 25.26
N ARG A 151 20.88 -2.05 26.26
CA ARG A 151 21.60 -0.77 26.34
C ARG A 151 21.03 0.35 25.47
N VAL A 152 19.77 0.67 25.70
CA VAL A 152 19.34 2.06 25.57
C VAL A 152 19.56 2.70 26.93
N ASP A 153 20.55 3.58 27.03
CA ASP A 153 20.66 4.56 28.11
C ASP A 153 19.45 5.50 27.98
N PHE A 154 18.28 5.02 28.39
CA PHE A 154 17.22 5.91 28.84
C PHE A 154 17.85 6.68 29.98
N GLY A 155 18.11 7.97 29.80
CA GLY A 155 18.76 8.85 30.77
C GLY A 155 17.96 8.99 32.07
N ILE A 156 17.89 7.91 32.85
CA ILE A 156 17.75 7.97 34.29
C ILE A 156 19.11 8.39 34.79
N ALA A 157 19.20 9.67 35.12
CA ALA A 157 20.37 10.32 35.70
C ALA A 157 21.06 9.37 36.69
N GLU A 158 22.35 9.13 36.47
CA GLU A 158 23.21 8.49 37.44
C GLU A 158 23.10 9.26 38.75
N VAL A 159 22.39 8.69 39.72
CA VAL A 159 22.47 9.13 41.11
C VAL A 159 23.85 8.69 41.56
N LYS A 160 24.82 9.61 41.52
CA LYS A 160 26.08 9.49 42.24
C LYS A 160 25.75 9.20 43.70
N THR A 161 25.97 7.97 44.11
CA THR A 161 26.12 7.63 45.52
C THR A 161 27.57 7.99 45.83
N ASP A 162 27.76 9.19 46.38
CA ASP A 162 28.96 9.48 47.15
C ASP A 162 28.89 8.59 48.39
N ASP A 163 29.75 7.58 48.45
CA ASP A 163 30.05 6.83 49.67
C ASP A 163 31.41 7.27 50.20
N GLU A 164 31.39 7.58 51.49
CA GLU A 164 32.41 8.14 52.38
C GLU A 164 33.57 7.17 52.69
#